data_AF-A0A1G1WA38-F1
#
_entry.id   AF-A0A1G1WA38-F1
#
_cell.length_a   1.000
_cell.length_b   1.000
_cell.length_c   1.000
_cell.angle_alpha   90.00
_cell.angle_beta   90.00
_cell.angle_gamma   90.00
#
_symmetry.space_group_name_H-M   'P 1'
#
loop_
_entity.id
_entity.type
_entity.pdbx_description
1 polymer ?
#
loop_
_entity_poly.entity_id
_entity_poly.type
_entity_poly.pdbx_seq_one_letter_code
_entity_poly.pdbx_strand_id
1 'polypeptide(L)'
;MFFLEKLDPVSKKYVYGKHSRLPLILGMILVILFVGTLYLVPLGGFNTFNNFGLISQRRQQEEPSLASLKKETPKPSVDPNSDEDGDIFTLEEETYIGTDPVKSCGEKAWPPDFNNDKVVNMIDLSVFNEKTTSSTGEENYDPRYDLNADKVINSLDDSILKSYLGKACQ
;
A
#
# COMPACT_ATOMS: atom_id res chain seq x y z
N MET A 1 -41.62 8.78 -51.44
CA MET A 1 -41.46 9.70 -50.31
C MET A 1 -40.00 9.61 -49.90
N PHE A 2 -39.24 10.66 -50.21
CA PHE A 2 -37.80 10.79 -50.01
C PHE A 2 -37.48 10.89 -48.51
N PHE A 3 -36.41 10.23 -48.05
CA PHE A 3 -35.31 10.86 -47.30
C PHE A 3 -34.26 9.78 -46.95
N LEU A 4 -33.24 9.65 -47.80
CA LEU A 4 -31.92 9.17 -47.40
C LEU A 4 -31.08 10.43 -47.23
N GLU A 5 -30.99 10.94 -46.00
CA GLU A 5 -30.11 12.05 -45.68
C GLU A 5 -28.74 11.52 -45.26
N LYS A 6 -27.73 12.13 -45.88
CA LYS A 6 -26.33 11.74 -45.89
C LYS A 6 -25.69 12.01 -44.53
N LEU A 7 -24.81 11.09 -44.14
CA LEU A 7 -23.79 11.30 -43.12
C LEU A 7 -22.71 12.22 -43.70
N ASP A 8 -22.54 13.41 -43.13
CA ASP A 8 -21.40 14.28 -43.43
C ASP A 8 -20.24 13.99 -42.44
N PRO A 9 -19.05 13.57 -42.92
CA PRO A 9 -17.85 13.55 -42.10
C PRO A 9 -17.22 14.96 -42.05
N VAL A 10 -17.41 15.64 -40.92
CA VAL A 10 -16.76 16.94 -40.65
C VAL A 10 -15.24 16.78 -40.55
N SER A 11 -14.59 17.68 -41.27
CA SER A 11 -13.17 17.77 -41.59
C SER A 11 -12.18 17.63 -40.43
N LYS A 12 -11.16 16.79 -40.60
CA LYS A 12 -9.88 16.87 -39.87
C LYS A 12 -9.06 18.04 -40.42
N LYS A 13 -8.78 19.05 -39.60
CA LYS A 13 -7.72 20.04 -39.87
C LYS A 13 -6.55 19.78 -38.92
N TYR A 14 -5.47 19.19 -39.46
CA TYR A 14 -4.17 19.17 -38.81
C TYR A 14 -3.49 20.52 -39.03
N VAL A 15 -3.37 21.32 -37.98
CA VAL A 15 -2.56 22.53 -37.97
C VAL A 15 -1.13 22.14 -37.59
N TYR A 16 -0.26 21.99 -38.58
CA TYR A 16 1.18 21.86 -38.37
C TYR A 16 1.79 23.26 -38.37
N GLY A 17 2.23 23.74 -37.21
CA GLY A 17 2.74 25.10 -37.07
C GLY A 17 3.21 25.45 -35.66
N LYS A 18 4.26 24.77 -35.17
CA LYS A 18 5.02 25.28 -34.02
C LYS A 18 6.47 24.84 -34.15
N HIS A 19 7.33 25.74 -34.62
CA HIS A 19 8.79 25.58 -34.57
C HIS A 19 9.19 25.34 -33.10
N SER A 20 9.43 24.08 -32.80
CA SER A 20 9.70 23.58 -31.46
C SER A 20 11.08 24.03 -31.01
N ARG A 21 11.14 24.92 -30.01
CA ARG A 21 12.35 25.21 -29.22
C ARG A 21 12.69 24.08 -28.23
N LEU A 22 11.99 22.94 -28.30
CA LEU A 22 12.21 21.76 -27.46
C LEU A 22 13.62 21.13 -27.56
N PRO A 23 14.34 21.06 -28.70
CA PRO A 23 15.62 20.35 -28.72
C PRO A 23 16.73 21.10 -27.95
N LEU A 24 16.57 22.41 -27.74
CA LEU A 24 17.57 23.24 -27.06
C LEU A 24 17.47 23.11 -25.53
N ILE A 25 16.25 23.01 -24.99
CA ILE A 25 15.99 22.86 -23.56
C ILE A 25 16.33 21.43 -23.11
N LEU A 26 15.98 20.41 -23.91
CA LEU A 26 16.35 19.02 -23.63
C LEU A 26 17.88 18.82 -23.63
N GLY A 27 18.58 19.47 -24.55
CA GLY A 27 20.04 19.47 -24.60
C GLY A 27 20.68 20.11 -23.36
N MET A 28 20.15 21.22 -22.85
CA MET A 28 20.67 21.84 -21.63
C MET A 28 20.42 21.01 -20.38
N ILE A 29 19.26 20.34 -20.25
CA ILE A 29 18.97 19.44 -19.13
C ILE A 29 19.95 18.26 -19.11
N LEU A 30 20.24 17.66 -20.26
CA LEU A 30 21.23 16.56 -20.36
C LEU A 30 22.65 17.01 -19.96
N VAL A 31 23.08 18.21 -20.37
CA VAL A 31 24.39 18.75 -19.99
C VAL A 31 24.47 19.01 -18.48
N ILE A 32 23.41 19.55 -17.86
CA ILE A 32 23.36 19.79 -16.40
C ILE A 32 23.37 18.47 -15.63
N LEU A 33 22.66 17.43 -16.08
CA LEU A 33 22.69 16.11 -15.45
C LEU A 33 24.07 15.42 -15.61
N PHE A 34 24.74 15.59 -16.74
CA PHE A 34 26.05 14.98 -17.01
C PHE A 34 27.21 15.68 -16.27
N VAL A 35 27.15 17.01 -16.12
CA VAL A 35 28.13 17.77 -15.34
C VAL A 35 27.86 17.68 -13.83
N GLY A 36 26.58 17.65 -13.41
CA GLY A 36 26.20 17.55 -12.00
C GLY A 36 26.55 16.19 -11.35
N THR A 37 26.47 15.10 -12.11
CA THR A 37 26.85 13.76 -11.62
C THR A 37 28.36 13.55 -11.54
N LEU A 38 29.16 14.30 -12.33
CA LEU A 38 30.62 14.21 -12.31
C LEU A 38 31.27 15.01 -11.16
N TYR A 39 30.54 15.93 -10.52
CA TYR A 39 31.06 16.81 -9.46
C TYR A 39 30.58 16.48 -8.03
N LEU A 40 29.75 15.44 -7.85
CA LEU A 40 29.19 15.07 -6.53
C LEU A 40 29.60 13.68 -6.00
N VAL A 41 30.63 13.05 -6.57
CA VAL A 41 31.28 11.91 -5.91
C VAL A 41 32.55 12.41 -5.23
N PRO A 42 32.53 12.69 -3.90
CA PRO A 42 33.78 12.83 -3.18
C PRO A 42 34.58 11.53 -3.34
N LEU A 43 35.78 11.66 -3.88
CA LEU A 43 36.83 10.64 -3.85
C LEU A 43 37.22 10.40 -2.39
N GLY A 44 36.38 9.68 -1.67
CA GLY A 44 36.52 9.33 -0.26
C GLY A 44 36.65 7.82 -0.11
N GLY A 45 37.88 7.34 -0.16
CA GLY A 45 38.41 6.19 0.59
C GLY A 45 37.55 4.92 0.70
N PHE A 46 37.88 3.93 -0.13
CA PHE A 46 37.69 2.52 0.19
C PHE A 46 38.51 2.17 1.43
N ASN A 47 37.87 2.08 2.60
CA ASN A 47 38.47 1.50 3.80
C ASN A 47 37.84 0.13 4.07
N THR A 48 38.55 -0.88 3.59
CA THR A 48 38.88 -2.14 4.29
C THR A 48 37.80 -2.81 5.13
N PHE A 49 37.23 -3.87 4.55
CA PHE A 49 36.73 -5.05 5.26
C PHE A 49 37.76 -5.53 6.28
N ASN A 50 37.44 -5.41 7.57
CA ASN A 50 38.03 -6.20 8.66
C ASN A 50 37.03 -6.27 9.82
N ASN A 51 36.13 -7.26 9.75
CA ASN A 51 35.56 -7.83 10.98
C ASN A 51 35.04 -9.27 10.74
N PHE A 52 35.88 -10.08 10.10
CA PHE A 52 35.71 -11.53 10.06
C PHE A 52 36.64 -12.15 11.10
N GLY A 53 36.07 -12.57 12.22
CA GLY A 53 36.76 -13.39 13.22
C GLY A 53 36.64 -12.86 14.64
N LEU A 54 35.66 -13.41 15.38
CA LEU A 54 35.71 -13.80 16.81
C LEU A 54 34.34 -13.67 17.50
N ILE A 55 33.31 -14.37 17.00
CA ILE A 55 32.19 -14.82 17.83
C ILE A 55 31.87 -16.27 17.43
N SER A 56 32.80 -17.19 17.69
CA SER A 56 32.59 -18.63 17.51
C SER A 56 33.00 -19.42 18.76
N GLN A 57 32.66 -18.93 19.96
CA GLN A 57 32.77 -19.69 21.21
C GLN A 57 31.72 -19.28 22.26
N ARG A 58 30.44 -19.50 21.95
CA ARG A 58 29.45 -19.69 23.02
C ARG A 58 28.34 -20.66 22.62
N ARG A 59 28.74 -21.84 22.15
CA ARG A 59 27.86 -23.01 22.10
C ARG A 59 28.39 -24.07 23.05
N GLN A 60 27.49 -24.56 23.90
CA GLN A 60 27.55 -25.73 24.78
C GLN A 60 28.22 -25.53 26.15
N GLN A 61 27.41 -25.08 27.12
CA GLN A 61 26.93 -25.94 28.21
C GLN A 61 25.92 -25.14 29.04
N GLU A 62 24.63 -25.52 28.95
CA GLU A 62 23.73 -25.79 30.10
C GLU A 62 22.33 -26.16 29.58
N GLU A 63 22.05 -27.47 29.56
CA GLU A 63 20.71 -28.06 29.71
C GLU A 63 20.82 -29.02 30.91
N PRO A 64 19.75 -29.37 31.65
CA PRO A 64 18.46 -28.69 31.84
C PRO A 64 18.04 -28.76 33.33
N SER A 65 17.98 -27.63 34.07
CA SER A 65 17.25 -27.65 35.36
C SER A 65 15.75 -27.59 35.07
N LEU A 66 15.18 -28.77 34.98
CA LEU A 66 13.77 -29.16 34.92
C LEU A 66 12.93 -28.53 36.07
N ALA A 67 12.82 -27.21 36.13
CA ALA A 67 12.03 -26.49 37.12
C ALA A 67 11.67 -25.06 36.68
N SER A 68 11.30 -24.86 35.42
CA SER A 68 10.35 -23.81 35.07
C SER A 68 9.77 -24.07 33.68
N LEU A 69 9.11 -25.23 33.52
CA LEU A 69 8.04 -25.31 32.55
C LEU A 69 6.89 -24.45 33.12
N LYS A 70 7.00 -23.13 32.95
CA LYS A 70 5.80 -22.33 32.80
C LYS A 70 5.17 -22.92 31.55
N LYS A 71 4.16 -23.76 31.76
CA LYS A 71 3.22 -24.19 30.75
C LYS A 71 2.73 -22.90 30.11
N GLU A 72 3.34 -22.49 29.01
CA GLU A 72 2.63 -21.67 28.04
C GLU A 72 1.47 -22.56 27.65
N THR A 73 0.33 -22.27 28.26
CA THR A 73 -0.96 -22.71 27.78
C THR A 73 -0.92 -22.53 26.27
N PRO A 74 -1.23 -23.55 25.45
CA PRO A 74 -1.35 -23.34 24.02
C PRO A 74 -2.24 -22.10 23.86
N LYS A 75 -1.69 -21.04 23.23
CA LYS A 75 -2.52 -19.92 22.78
C LYS A 75 -3.73 -20.58 22.15
N PRO A 76 -4.96 -20.33 22.64
CA PRO A 76 -6.15 -20.85 21.98
C PRO A 76 -5.95 -20.60 20.49
N SER A 77 -6.09 -21.63 19.66
CA SER A 77 -6.14 -21.41 18.21
C SER A 77 -7.38 -20.57 18.00
N VAL A 78 -7.22 -19.24 18.00
CA VAL A 78 -8.29 -18.31 17.68
C VAL A 78 -8.68 -18.63 16.24
N ASP A 79 -9.97 -18.80 16.00
CA ASP A 79 -10.50 -19.09 14.67
C ASP A 79 -10.15 -17.90 13.76
N PRO A 80 -9.44 -18.07 12.65
CA PRO A 80 -9.14 -16.94 11.75
C PRO A 80 -10.40 -16.25 11.22
N ASN A 81 -11.55 -16.94 11.20
CA ASN A 81 -12.83 -16.38 10.78
C ASN A 81 -13.64 -15.77 11.94
N SER A 82 -13.10 -15.72 13.16
CA SER A 82 -13.77 -15.04 14.26
C SER A 82 -13.68 -13.54 14.10
N ASP A 83 -14.79 -12.86 14.35
CA ASP A 83 -14.87 -11.42 14.57
C ASP A 83 -14.92 -11.20 16.09
N GLU A 84 -13.84 -10.65 16.66
CA GLU A 84 -13.67 -10.51 18.12
C GLU A 84 -14.28 -9.21 18.66
N ASP A 85 -14.53 -8.21 17.82
CA ASP A 85 -15.05 -6.90 18.23
C ASP A 85 -16.47 -6.57 17.68
N GLY A 86 -16.99 -7.40 16.79
CA GLY A 86 -18.33 -7.34 16.25
C GLY A 86 -18.51 -6.38 15.08
N ASP A 87 -17.43 -5.94 14.41
CA ASP A 87 -17.47 -4.99 13.31
C ASP A 87 -17.62 -5.64 11.91
N ILE A 88 -17.83 -6.96 11.90
CA ILE A 88 -17.98 -7.93 10.79
C ILE A 88 -16.73 -8.25 9.99
N PHE A 89 -15.57 -7.69 10.36
CA PHE A 89 -14.30 -8.12 9.80
C PHE A 89 -13.73 -9.27 10.62
N THR A 90 -13.18 -10.26 9.92
CA THR A 90 -12.59 -11.41 10.58
C THR A 90 -11.17 -11.11 11.05
N LEU A 91 -10.72 -11.85 12.05
CA LEU A 91 -9.36 -11.79 12.56
C LEU A 91 -8.30 -11.87 11.44
N GLU A 92 -8.51 -12.74 10.45
CA GLU A 92 -7.62 -12.88 9.30
C GLU A 92 -7.61 -11.63 8.42
N GLU A 93 -8.77 -11.08 8.07
CA GLU A 93 -8.89 -9.86 7.27
C GLU A 93 -8.24 -8.67 7.97
N GLU A 94 -8.56 -8.46 9.25
CA GLU A 94 -8.03 -7.36 10.04
C GLU A 94 -6.52 -7.45 10.26
N THR A 95 -6.03 -8.65 10.55
CA THR A 95 -4.59 -8.91 10.65
C THR A 95 -3.89 -8.63 9.32
N TYR A 96 -4.55 -8.95 8.20
CA TYR A 96 -4.01 -8.74 6.86
C TYR A 96 -3.91 -7.25 6.49
N ILE A 97 -5.00 -6.50 6.70
CA ILE A 97 -5.09 -5.07 6.37
C ILE A 97 -4.44 -4.17 7.44
N GLY A 98 -4.09 -4.73 8.60
CA GLY A 98 -3.36 -4.06 9.67
C GLY A 98 -4.23 -3.25 10.64
N THR A 99 -5.46 -3.69 10.92
CA THR A 99 -6.29 -3.20 12.04
C THR A 99 -6.08 -4.01 13.32
N ASP A 100 -6.62 -3.48 14.42
CA ASP A 100 -6.64 -4.13 15.74
C ASP A 100 -7.91 -4.98 15.89
N PRO A 101 -7.82 -6.33 15.83
CA PRO A 101 -9.00 -7.18 15.70
C PRO A 101 -9.89 -7.29 16.93
N VAL A 102 -9.46 -6.68 18.04
CA VAL A 102 -10.22 -6.69 19.30
C VAL A 102 -10.80 -5.31 19.61
N LYS A 103 -10.79 -4.40 18.63
CA LYS A 103 -11.29 -3.03 18.79
C LYS A 103 -12.11 -2.62 17.58
N SER A 104 -13.42 -2.51 17.80
CA SER A 104 -14.34 -1.91 16.84
C SER A 104 -14.04 -0.43 16.59
N CYS A 105 -13.32 0.21 17.52
CA CYS A 105 -13.11 1.65 17.48
C CYS A 105 -11.78 2.18 18.04
N GLY A 106 -11.29 3.25 17.40
CA GLY A 106 -10.05 3.93 17.75
C GLY A 106 -9.11 4.10 16.56
N GLU A 107 -7.85 4.38 16.86
CA GLU A 107 -6.81 4.45 15.84
C GLU A 107 -6.51 3.05 15.31
N LYS A 108 -6.56 2.88 13.98
CA LYS A 108 -6.31 1.63 13.27
C LYS A 108 -7.17 0.47 13.78
N ALA A 109 -8.38 0.78 14.20
CA ALA A 109 -9.34 -0.15 14.74
C ALA A 109 -10.32 -0.55 13.64
N TRP A 110 -11.02 0.44 13.08
CA TRP A 110 -12.08 0.19 12.13
C TRP A 110 -11.56 0.11 10.67
N PRO A 111 -11.77 -1.00 9.95
CA PRO A 111 -11.24 -1.18 8.60
C PRO A 111 -11.62 -0.12 7.57
N PRO A 112 -12.88 0.34 7.45
CA PRO A 112 -13.28 1.28 6.40
C PRO A 112 -12.93 2.76 6.71
N ASP A 113 -12.45 3.05 7.92
CA ASP A 113 -12.00 4.38 8.35
C ASP A 113 -10.48 4.50 8.10
N PHE A 114 -10.11 5.12 6.99
CA PHE A 114 -8.70 5.20 6.57
C PHE A 114 -7.99 6.38 7.24
N ASN A 115 -8.71 7.43 7.61
CA ASN A 115 -8.13 8.63 8.21
C ASN A 115 -8.18 8.62 9.76
N ASN A 116 -8.81 7.61 10.37
CA ASN A 116 -9.00 7.42 11.81
C ASN A 116 -9.83 8.54 12.47
N ASP A 117 -10.76 9.14 11.74
CA ASP A 117 -11.66 10.19 12.26
C ASP A 117 -12.94 9.63 12.92
N LYS A 118 -13.08 8.30 12.94
CA LYS A 118 -14.19 7.52 13.51
C LYS A 118 -15.50 7.61 12.72
N VAL A 119 -15.47 8.18 11.51
CA VAL A 119 -16.66 8.36 10.67
C VAL A 119 -16.33 8.05 9.22
N VAL A 120 -16.90 6.97 8.69
CA VAL A 120 -16.68 6.62 7.28
C VAL A 120 -17.45 7.59 6.40
N ASN A 121 -16.72 8.41 5.65
CA ASN A 121 -17.27 9.48 4.85
C ASN A 121 -16.56 9.66 3.50
N MET A 122 -16.81 10.79 2.83
CA MET A 122 -16.23 11.07 1.52
C MET A 122 -14.71 11.23 1.55
N ILE A 123 -14.13 11.53 2.71
CA ILE A 123 -12.68 11.59 2.90
C ILE A 123 -12.10 10.19 2.74
N ASP A 124 -12.65 9.16 3.39
CA ASP A 124 -12.20 7.77 3.24
C ASP A 124 -12.31 7.30 1.80
N LEU A 125 -13.44 7.60 1.15
CA LEU A 125 -13.62 7.30 -0.27
C LEU A 125 -12.59 8.02 -1.16
N SER A 126 -12.23 9.26 -0.84
CA SER A 126 -11.19 9.98 -1.56
C SER A 126 -9.83 9.32 -1.39
N VAL A 127 -9.47 8.91 -0.17
CA VAL A 127 -8.20 8.22 0.11
C VAL A 127 -8.16 6.87 -0.61
N PHE A 128 -9.26 6.11 -0.60
CA PHE A 128 -9.37 4.84 -1.33
C PHE A 128 -9.15 5.03 -2.84
N ASN A 129 -9.75 6.06 -3.44
CA ASN A 129 -9.65 6.32 -4.87
C ASN A 129 -8.20 6.51 -5.37
N GLU A 130 -7.30 7.00 -4.52
CA GLU A 130 -5.88 7.16 -4.83
C GLU A 130 -5.12 5.83 -4.94
N LYS A 131 -5.71 4.74 -4.45
CA LYS A 131 -5.10 3.41 -4.34
C LYS A 131 -5.66 2.41 -5.35
N THR A 132 -6.68 2.82 -6.10
CA THR A 132 -7.51 1.91 -6.89
C THR A 132 -6.74 1.15 -7.95
N THR A 133 -7.13 -0.13 -8.11
CA THR A 133 -6.66 -1.02 -9.17
C THR A 133 -5.20 -1.40 -9.02
N SER A 134 -4.87 -1.96 -7.85
CA SER A 134 -3.56 -2.56 -7.63
C SER A 134 -3.66 -3.93 -7.00
N SER A 135 -2.64 -4.76 -7.21
CA SER A 135 -2.57 -6.13 -6.70
C SER A 135 -1.25 -6.43 -6.00
N THR A 136 -1.24 -7.45 -5.14
CA THR A 136 -0.04 -7.84 -4.39
C THR A 136 1.18 -7.97 -5.31
N GLY A 137 2.24 -7.22 -4.98
CA GLY A 137 3.50 -7.18 -5.75
C GLY A 137 3.65 -5.94 -6.64
N GLU A 138 2.60 -5.14 -6.80
CA GLU A 138 2.66 -3.85 -7.47
C GLU A 138 3.09 -2.74 -6.49
N GLU A 139 3.79 -1.72 -6.99
CA GLU A 139 4.34 -0.61 -6.17
C GLU A 139 3.25 0.15 -5.39
N ASN A 140 2.06 0.26 -5.97
CA ASN A 140 0.96 1.03 -5.39
C ASN A 140 0.04 0.19 -4.49
N TYR A 141 0.30 -1.11 -4.37
CA TYR A 141 -0.51 -2.00 -3.56
C TYR A 141 -0.22 -1.79 -2.07
N ASP A 142 -1.27 -1.53 -1.31
CA ASP A 142 -1.22 -1.38 0.14
C ASP A 142 -2.37 -2.20 0.75
N PRO A 143 -2.07 -3.30 1.48
CA PRO A 143 -3.09 -4.17 2.08
C PRO A 143 -4.15 -3.43 2.88
N ARG A 144 -3.84 -2.24 3.41
CA ARG A 144 -4.81 -1.42 4.17
C ARG A 144 -6.11 -1.14 3.42
N TYR A 145 -6.08 -1.13 2.09
CA TYR A 145 -7.24 -0.79 1.24
C TYR A 145 -7.93 -2.01 0.62
N ASP A 146 -7.46 -3.21 0.91
CA ASP A 146 -7.98 -4.48 0.43
C ASP A 146 -8.93 -5.06 1.49
N LEU A 147 -10.14 -4.50 1.57
CA LEU A 147 -11.09 -4.71 2.67
C LEU A 147 -11.63 -6.14 2.74
N ASN A 148 -11.52 -6.93 1.67
CA ASN A 148 -11.87 -8.35 1.66
C ASN A 148 -10.64 -9.28 1.68
N ALA A 149 -9.44 -8.73 1.85
CA ALA A 149 -8.16 -9.43 1.90
C ALA A 149 -7.92 -10.39 0.71
N ASP A 150 -8.46 -10.08 -0.47
CA ASP A 150 -8.39 -10.94 -1.66
C ASP A 150 -7.10 -10.76 -2.49
N LYS A 151 -6.22 -9.88 -2.03
CA LYS A 151 -4.93 -9.49 -2.61
C LYS A 151 -5.05 -8.53 -3.80
N VAL A 152 -6.24 -7.97 -4.04
CA VAL A 152 -6.54 -7.08 -5.17
C VAL A 152 -7.46 -5.94 -4.74
N ILE A 153 -6.94 -4.70 -4.73
CA ILE A 153 -7.77 -3.52 -4.46
C ILE A 153 -8.60 -3.19 -5.71
N ASN A 154 -9.90 -3.42 -5.65
CA ASN A 154 -10.81 -3.29 -6.78
C ASN A 154 -12.21 -2.78 -6.39
N SER A 155 -13.20 -2.97 -7.28
CA SER A 155 -14.58 -2.53 -7.06
C SER A 155 -15.29 -3.24 -5.91
N LEU A 156 -14.82 -4.43 -5.50
CA LEU A 156 -15.38 -5.15 -4.37
C LEU A 156 -15.07 -4.43 -3.06
N ASP A 157 -13.83 -3.96 -2.87
CA ASP A 157 -13.44 -3.15 -1.72
C ASP A 157 -14.19 -1.83 -1.68
N ASP A 158 -14.33 -1.17 -2.83
CA ASP A 158 -15.15 0.05 -2.96
C ASP A 158 -16.61 -0.22 -2.54
N SER A 159 -17.17 -1.38 -2.89
CA SER A 159 -18.53 -1.76 -2.48
C SER A 159 -18.62 -2.00 -0.97
N ILE A 160 -17.60 -2.61 -0.35
CA ILE A 160 -17.53 -2.79 1.09
C ILE A 160 -17.48 -1.41 1.75
N LEU A 161 -16.53 -0.56 1.38
CA LEU A 161 -16.40 0.81 1.89
C LEU A 161 -17.72 1.60 1.78
N LYS A 162 -18.37 1.55 0.62
CA LYS A 162 -19.66 2.22 0.39
C LYS A 162 -20.78 1.74 1.29
N SER A 163 -20.75 0.48 1.73
CA SER A 163 -21.73 -0.06 2.69
C SER A 163 -21.60 0.54 4.09
N TYR A 164 -20.46 1.21 4.38
CA TYR A 164 -20.19 1.90 5.64
C TYR A 164 -20.35 3.42 5.57
N LEU A 165 -20.60 4.01 4.39
CA LEU A 165 -20.74 5.46 4.27
C LEU A 165 -21.81 6.02 5.20
N GLY A 166 -21.42 7.04 5.98
CA GLY A 166 -22.28 7.70 6.97
C GLY A 166 -22.39 6.96 8.30
N LYS A 167 -21.75 5.80 8.47
CA LYS A 167 -21.63 5.14 9.77
C LYS A 167 -20.54 5.83 10.58
N ALA A 168 -20.77 5.90 11.88
CA ALA A 168 -19.75 6.23 12.86
C ALA A 168 -19.43 4.97 13.66
N CYS A 169 -18.17 4.91 14.06
CA CYS A 169 -17.57 3.91 14.92
C CYS A 169 -18.29 3.87 16.28
N GLN A 170 -18.58 2.68 16.81
CA GLN A 170 -19.35 2.46 18.04
C GLN A 170 -18.67 1.51 19.01
#